data_AF-A0A2D5MVM8-F1
#
_entry.id   AF-A0A2D5MVM8-F1
#
_cell.length_a   1.000
_cell.length_b   1.000
_cell.length_c   1.000
_cell.angle_alpha   90.00
_cell.angle_beta   90.00
_cell.angle_gamma   90.00
#
_symmetry.space_group_name_H-M   'P 1'
#
loop_
_entity.id
_entity.type
_entity.pdbx_description
1 polymer ?
#
loop_
_entity_poly.entity_id
_entity_poly.type
_entity_poly.pdbx_seq_one_letter_code
_entity_poly.pdbx_strand_id
1 'polypeptide(L)'
;MDFFYDGQIRRYVTQFMRAFIGFKYEAGDKTQQTIPVMYGDLSRQVANIIREGSENKLPTVPRMACYISGLQIDRDRLTDPSFVSKMSVRERDFTFDEVTGEPNYTGAQGNAYTVERLMPTPFILTMKADIWTSNTDQKLQILEQILVLFNPSMNIQTTDNYIDWTSLSVINLESTNFTSRAIPQGIDDEIDVCTLEFTMPIYISPPTKVKKLGVVRSVIANIFTETGDVANLNDLVFDVTTAQSTQYVNARYGVLLFKSNNNQPYDYDLTIVDDDEAVNALGLEDKEVKSKTTEIDWEKVLDRLGGFRAGARIYFRQPTGYEMVGSYAINPSNPKVLLVTFDQDTIPTNTTIASTVNGVADRATVDAIIDPYKFNPVEKWGGQSNIPLGTRYLVLDNINDSENTGQTFRETPYNEAYDGPDAWKGSTGEDPVIVANSIIEWNGTDWITLKDPNSLANPTYFQNLKTGIQYKWTGTEWLKSFEGEYSPGYWRIDPNPA
;
A
#
# COMPACT_ATOMS: atom_id res chain seq x y z
N MET A 1 -14.50 -18.61 -17.02
CA MET A 1 -15.03 -18.58 -15.65
C MET A 1 -14.83 -19.97 -15.09
N ASP A 2 -13.92 -20.11 -14.13
CA ASP A 2 -13.77 -21.38 -13.40
C ASP A 2 -15.01 -21.61 -12.51
N PHE A 3 -15.28 -22.88 -12.19
CA PHE A 3 -16.44 -23.35 -11.42
C PHE A 3 -16.80 -22.42 -10.24
N PHE A 4 -18.03 -21.87 -10.23
CA PHE A 4 -18.51 -20.93 -9.21
C PHE A 4 -19.75 -21.48 -8.49
N TYR A 5 -19.58 -21.86 -7.22
CA TYR A 5 -20.66 -22.29 -6.32
C TYR A 5 -20.46 -21.65 -4.93
N ASP A 6 -21.28 -20.62 -4.63
CA ASP A 6 -21.27 -19.90 -3.33
C ASP A 6 -22.44 -20.35 -2.41
N GLY A 7 -23.27 -21.29 -2.89
CA GLY A 7 -24.38 -21.84 -2.11
C GLY A 7 -25.43 -20.79 -1.68
N GLN A 8 -25.63 -19.72 -2.46
CA GLN A 8 -26.55 -18.62 -2.14
C GLN A 8 -27.98 -19.12 -1.86
N ILE A 9 -28.54 -19.94 -2.75
CA ILE A 9 -29.86 -20.57 -2.55
C ILE A 9 -29.86 -21.47 -1.30
N ARG A 10 -28.76 -22.20 -1.03
CA ARG A 10 -28.65 -23.07 0.16
C ARG A 10 -28.69 -22.26 1.47
N ARG A 11 -28.18 -21.02 1.49
CA ARG A 11 -28.29 -20.14 2.67
C ARG A 11 -29.75 -19.79 2.94
N TYR A 12 -30.51 -19.40 1.91
CA TYR A 12 -31.95 -19.13 2.04
C TYR A 12 -32.72 -20.35 2.53
N VAL A 13 -32.47 -21.53 1.96
CA VAL A 13 -33.11 -22.79 2.37
C VAL A 13 -32.78 -23.13 3.83
N THR A 14 -31.52 -22.98 4.25
CA THR A 14 -31.12 -23.23 5.64
C THR A 14 -31.82 -22.28 6.61
N GLN A 15 -31.97 -21.00 6.26
CA GLN A 15 -32.68 -20.03 7.11
C GLN A 15 -34.19 -20.31 7.16
N PHE A 16 -34.79 -20.71 6.03
CA PHE A 16 -36.17 -21.18 6.00
C PHE A 16 -36.37 -22.38 6.95
N MET A 17 -35.49 -23.39 6.89
CA MET A 17 -35.57 -24.55 7.79
C MET A 17 -35.41 -24.14 9.27
N ARG A 18 -34.51 -23.21 9.57
CA ARG A 18 -34.28 -22.71 10.94
C ARG A 18 -35.53 -22.08 11.55
N ALA A 19 -36.38 -21.45 10.75
CA ALA A 19 -37.66 -20.92 11.23
C ALA A 19 -38.62 -22.01 11.74
N PHE A 20 -38.47 -23.25 11.28
CA PHE A 20 -39.30 -24.38 11.69
C PHE A 20 -38.66 -25.29 12.75
N ILE A 21 -37.41 -24.99 13.17
CA ILE A 21 -36.74 -25.76 14.22
C ILE A 21 -37.17 -25.22 15.58
N GLY A 22 -37.47 -26.13 16.52
CA GLY A 22 -37.76 -25.80 17.92
C GLY A 22 -39.23 -25.90 18.33
N PHE A 23 -40.14 -26.18 17.39
CA PHE A 23 -41.53 -26.49 17.71
C PHE A 23 -41.64 -27.83 18.43
N LYS A 24 -42.52 -27.87 19.44
CA LYS A 24 -42.79 -29.04 20.26
C LYS A 24 -44.26 -29.41 20.19
N TYR A 25 -44.55 -30.69 20.35
CA TYR A 25 -45.92 -31.17 20.56
C TYR A 25 -46.02 -31.88 21.90
N GLU A 26 -47.19 -31.85 22.50
CA GLU A 26 -47.52 -32.60 23.70
C GLU A 26 -48.17 -33.92 23.29
N ALA A 27 -47.53 -35.04 23.64
CA ALA A 27 -48.12 -36.35 23.48
C ALA A 27 -49.18 -36.61 24.57
N GLY A 28 -50.03 -37.62 24.40
CA GLY A 28 -51.10 -37.94 25.37
C GLY A 28 -50.60 -38.27 26.79
N ASP A 29 -49.30 -38.52 26.97
CA ASP A 29 -48.60 -38.72 28.24
C ASP A 29 -48.06 -37.42 28.86
N LYS A 30 -48.40 -36.26 28.28
CA LYS A 30 -47.93 -34.91 28.64
C LYS A 30 -46.42 -34.69 28.46
N THR A 31 -45.73 -35.59 27.77
CA THR A 31 -44.33 -35.39 27.42
C THR A 31 -44.23 -34.47 26.21
N GLN A 32 -43.34 -33.48 26.29
CA GLN A 32 -43.08 -32.56 25.20
C GLN A 32 -41.93 -33.10 24.34
N GLN A 33 -42.20 -33.35 23.07
CA GLN A 33 -41.19 -33.80 22.11
C GLN A 33 -40.98 -32.77 21.01
N THR A 34 -39.73 -32.58 20.61
CA THR A 34 -39.37 -31.62 19.54
C THR A 34 -39.53 -32.28 18.18
N ILE A 35 -40.12 -31.56 17.23
CA ILE A 35 -40.41 -32.09 15.90
C ILE A 35 -39.14 -32.01 15.05
N PRO A 36 -38.69 -33.13 14.44
CA PRO A 36 -37.55 -33.10 13.54
C PRO A 36 -37.93 -32.44 12.20
N VAL A 37 -37.03 -31.57 11.72
CA VAL A 37 -37.15 -30.90 10.41
C VAL A 37 -36.09 -31.44 9.47
N MET A 38 -36.49 -31.88 8.29
CA MET A 38 -35.59 -32.44 7.27
C MET A 38 -35.68 -31.68 5.94
N TYR A 39 -34.59 -31.68 5.18
CA TYR A 39 -34.58 -31.17 3.81
C TYR A 39 -34.83 -32.31 2.83
N GLY A 40 -35.80 -32.13 1.94
CA GLY A 40 -36.06 -33.06 0.84
C GLY A 40 -37.54 -33.34 0.62
N ASP A 41 -37.87 -33.73 -0.61
CA ASP A 41 -39.21 -34.19 -0.96
C ASP A 41 -39.48 -35.53 -0.27
N LEU A 42 -40.50 -35.56 0.58
CA LEU A 42 -40.87 -36.72 1.36
C LEU A 42 -41.35 -37.88 0.48
N SER A 43 -41.86 -37.66 -0.73
CA SER A 43 -42.22 -38.76 -1.65
C SER A 43 -41.05 -39.71 -1.95
N ARG A 44 -39.83 -39.17 -2.04
CA ARG A 44 -38.59 -39.95 -2.24
C ARG A 44 -38.08 -40.62 -0.96
N GLN A 45 -38.25 -39.96 0.19
CA GLN A 45 -37.88 -40.55 1.48
C GLN A 45 -38.86 -41.67 1.90
N VAL A 46 -40.13 -41.51 1.56
CA VAL A 46 -41.20 -42.48 1.80
C VAL A 46 -41.05 -43.70 0.91
N ALA A 47 -40.64 -43.53 -0.37
CA ALA A 47 -40.26 -44.67 -1.21
C ALA A 47 -39.11 -45.51 -0.61
N ASN A 48 -38.17 -44.89 0.11
CA ASN A 48 -37.12 -45.62 0.83
C ASN A 48 -37.63 -46.29 2.12
N ILE A 49 -38.52 -45.64 2.87
CA ILE A 49 -39.12 -46.22 4.08
C ILE A 49 -40.07 -47.37 3.76
N ILE A 50 -40.87 -47.27 2.69
CA ILE A 50 -41.75 -48.34 2.19
C ILE A 50 -40.91 -49.51 1.62
N ARG A 51 -39.78 -49.23 0.97
CA ARG A 51 -38.87 -50.26 0.42
C ARG A 51 -38.08 -51.00 1.51
N GLU A 52 -37.84 -50.39 2.66
CA GLU A 52 -37.29 -51.04 3.86
C GLU A 52 -38.39 -51.67 4.75
N GLY A 53 -39.65 -51.70 4.28
CA GLY A 53 -40.83 -52.15 5.01
C GLY A 53 -40.85 -53.64 5.32
N SER A 54 -40.33 -53.99 6.49
CA SER A 54 -41.00 -54.96 7.36
C SER A 54 -42.18 -54.23 8.01
N GLU A 55 -43.36 -54.86 7.97
CA GLU A 55 -44.67 -54.42 8.48
C GLU A 55 -44.65 -53.96 9.96
N ASN A 56 -43.56 -54.20 10.68
CA ASN A 56 -43.43 -54.00 12.12
C ASN A 56 -42.79 -52.65 12.55
N LYS A 57 -42.41 -51.77 11.61
CA LYS A 57 -41.78 -50.47 11.95
C LYS A 57 -42.68 -49.31 11.54
N LEU A 58 -43.53 -48.88 12.47
CA LEU A 58 -44.32 -47.66 12.32
C LEU A 58 -43.39 -46.45 12.05
N PRO A 59 -43.67 -45.63 11.03
CA PRO A 59 -42.86 -44.46 10.73
C PRO A 59 -42.95 -43.46 11.88
N THR A 60 -41.80 -42.91 12.30
CA THR A 60 -41.76 -41.88 13.33
C THR A 60 -42.44 -40.60 12.83
N VAL A 61 -43.60 -40.32 13.39
CA VAL A 61 -44.41 -39.11 13.22
C VAL A 61 -44.66 -38.50 14.61
N PRO A 62 -44.72 -37.17 14.77
CA PRO A 62 -44.75 -36.14 13.73
C PRO A 62 -43.37 -35.73 13.20
N ARG A 63 -43.31 -35.28 11.94
CA ARG A 63 -42.10 -34.77 11.28
C ARG A 63 -42.45 -33.68 10.24
N MET A 64 -41.52 -32.76 9.99
CA MET A 64 -41.65 -31.74 8.96
C MET A 64 -40.59 -31.92 7.88
N ALA A 65 -40.96 -31.89 6.61
CA ALA A 65 -40.00 -31.79 5.52
C ALA A 65 -40.19 -30.51 4.71
N CYS A 66 -39.07 -29.84 4.47
CA CYS A 66 -39.01 -28.63 3.66
C CYS A 66 -38.29 -28.95 2.35
N TYR A 67 -38.85 -28.54 1.21
CA TYR A 67 -38.21 -28.69 -0.09
C TYR A 67 -38.57 -27.56 -1.05
N ILE A 68 -37.74 -27.39 -2.06
CA ILE A 68 -37.95 -26.43 -3.14
C ILE A 68 -39.00 -27.02 -4.09
N SER A 69 -40.13 -26.33 -4.25
CA SER A 69 -41.17 -26.68 -5.23
C SER A 69 -40.98 -25.97 -6.56
N GLY A 70 -40.37 -24.78 -6.56
CA GLY A 70 -40.18 -23.99 -7.78
C GLY A 70 -39.16 -22.87 -7.59
N LEU A 71 -38.56 -22.45 -8.69
CA LEU A 71 -37.70 -21.26 -8.77
C LEU A 71 -38.03 -20.55 -10.08
N GLN A 72 -38.51 -19.31 -9.98
CA GLN A 72 -38.87 -18.50 -11.14
C GLN A 72 -38.25 -17.12 -11.06
N ILE A 73 -38.00 -16.50 -12.21
CA ILE A 73 -37.50 -15.12 -12.24
C ILE A 73 -38.61 -14.16 -11.83
N ASP A 74 -38.27 -13.21 -10.97
CA ASP A 74 -39.19 -12.15 -10.55
C ASP A 74 -39.10 -10.98 -11.54
N ARG A 75 -40.08 -10.86 -12.44
CA ARG A 75 -40.05 -9.86 -13.51
C ARG A 75 -40.34 -8.45 -13.01
N ASP A 76 -41.09 -8.31 -11.92
CA ASP A 76 -41.54 -7.01 -11.42
C ASP A 76 -40.43 -6.28 -10.66
N ARG A 77 -39.46 -7.03 -10.14
CA ARG A 77 -38.26 -6.51 -9.47
C ARG A 77 -37.03 -6.46 -10.39
N LEU A 78 -37.21 -6.79 -11.67
CA LEU A 78 -36.13 -6.76 -12.64
C LEU A 78 -35.72 -5.32 -12.91
N THR A 79 -34.42 -5.08 -12.84
CA THR A 79 -33.77 -3.78 -12.97
C THR A 79 -32.57 -3.94 -13.90
N ASP A 80 -31.93 -2.83 -14.26
CA ASP A 80 -30.81 -2.84 -15.21
C ASP A 80 -29.67 -3.76 -14.70
N PRO A 81 -29.37 -4.88 -15.39
CA PRO A 81 -28.35 -5.82 -14.95
C PRO A 81 -26.93 -5.26 -15.06
N SER A 82 -26.71 -4.16 -15.78
CA SER A 82 -25.41 -3.49 -15.90
C SER A 82 -25.13 -2.51 -14.77
N PHE A 83 -26.10 -2.25 -13.89
CA PHE A 83 -25.95 -1.30 -12.80
C PHE A 83 -24.89 -1.78 -11.79
N VAL A 84 -23.86 -0.96 -11.60
CA VAL A 84 -22.81 -1.15 -10.60
C VAL A 84 -23.00 -0.11 -9.52
N SER A 85 -23.33 -0.52 -8.30
CA SER A 85 -23.30 0.39 -7.16
C SER A 85 -22.00 0.24 -6.39
N LYS A 86 -21.52 1.40 -5.92
CA LYS A 86 -20.26 1.56 -5.23
C LYS A 86 -20.57 2.00 -3.80
N MET A 87 -20.16 1.20 -2.83
CA MET A 87 -20.24 1.57 -1.42
C MET A 87 -18.84 1.77 -0.88
N SER A 88 -18.55 2.97 -0.37
CA SER A 88 -17.32 3.24 0.36
C SER A 88 -17.53 2.85 1.82
N VAL A 89 -16.71 1.93 2.31
CA VAL A 89 -16.65 1.48 3.69
C VAL A 89 -15.30 1.88 4.26
N ARG A 90 -15.26 2.31 5.52
CA ARG A 90 -14.02 2.55 6.24
C ARG A 90 -13.97 1.61 7.44
N GLU A 91 -12.87 0.89 7.57
CA GLU A 91 -12.61 0.06 8.75
C GLU A 91 -12.25 0.98 9.93
N ARG A 92 -12.48 0.48 11.15
CA ARG A 92 -11.89 1.06 12.35
C ARG A 92 -10.49 0.47 12.49
N ASP A 93 -9.51 1.31 12.79
CA ASP A 93 -8.15 0.83 12.99
C ASP A 93 -8.12 -0.11 14.21
N PHE A 94 -7.29 -1.15 14.14
CA PHE A 94 -7.16 -2.13 15.20
C PHE A 94 -5.69 -2.36 15.51
N THR A 95 -5.39 -2.45 16.80
CA THR A 95 -4.09 -2.90 17.30
C THR A 95 -4.27 -4.30 17.86
N PHE A 96 -3.42 -5.25 17.46
CA PHE A 96 -3.40 -6.56 18.08
C PHE A 96 -2.73 -6.46 19.45
N ASP A 97 -3.39 -6.98 20.48
CA ASP A 97 -2.76 -7.20 21.77
C ASP A 97 -1.93 -8.49 21.70
N GLU A 98 -0.62 -8.38 21.88
CA GLU A 98 0.34 -9.49 21.70
C GLU A 98 0.11 -10.67 22.66
N VAL A 99 -0.66 -10.47 23.73
CA VAL A 99 -0.88 -11.49 24.78
C VAL A 99 -2.14 -12.32 24.54
N THR A 100 -3.20 -11.75 23.97
CA THR A 100 -4.51 -12.42 23.79
C THR A 100 -4.84 -12.72 22.34
N GLY A 101 -4.15 -12.08 21.37
CA GLY A 101 -4.44 -12.24 19.95
C GLY A 101 -5.80 -11.64 19.52
N GLU A 102 -6.45 -10.86 20.39
CA GLU A 102 -7.70 -10.18 20.08
C GLU A 102 -7.44 -8.79 19.49
N PRO A 103 -8.17 -8.36 18.46
CA PRO A 103 -8.05 -7.02 17.90
C PRO A 103 -8.72 -5.99 18.82
N ASN A 104 -7.91 -5.10 19.41
CA ASN A 104 -8.40 -3.92 20.11
C ASN A 104 -8.72 -2.82 19.08
N TYR A 105 -10.01 -2.58 18.84
CA TYR A 105 -10.47 -1.55 17.90
C TYR A 105 -10.32 -0.15 18.50
N THR A 106 -9.46 0.67 17.91
CA THR A 106 -9.28 2.06 18.33
C THR A 106 -10.39 2.95 17.75
N GLY A 107 -10.50 4.19 18.24
CA GLY A 107 -11.39 5.21 17.66
C GLY A 107 -10.84 5.83 16.37
N ALA A 108 -9.63 5.43 15.95
CA ALA A 108 -8.97 5.95 14.77
C ALA A 108 -9.53 5.34 13.48
N GLN A 109 -9.45 6.11 12.41
CA GLN A 109 -9.96 5.73 11.11
C GLN A 109 -8.96 4.79 10.43
N GLY A 110 -9.39 3.57 10.12
CA GLY A 110 -8.59 2.56 9.43
C GLY A 110 -8.79 2.58 7.90
N ASN A 111 -8.41 1.48 7.27
CA ASN A 111 -8.40 1.34 5.81
C ASN A 111 -9.77 1.63 5.17
N ALA A 112 -9.76 2.36 4.06
CA ALA A 112 -10.95 2.59 3.25
C ALA A 112 -11.03 1.59 2.09
N TYR A 113 -12.21 1.03 1.86
CA TYR A 113 -12.51 0.10 0.78
C TYR A 113 -13.69 0.63 -0.01
N THR A 114 -13.62 0.52 -1.34
CA THR A 114 -14.80 0.67 -2.19
C THR A 114 -15.20 -0.73 -2.65
N VAL A 115 -16.37 -1.18 -2.20
CA VAL A 115 -16.95 -2.43 -2.68
C VAL A 115 -17.84 -2.10 -3.86
N GLU A 116 -17.49 -2.64 -5.03
CA GLU A 116 -18.31 -2.57 -6.24
C GLU A 116 -19.18 -3.83 -6.32
N ARG A 117 -20.49 -3.63 -6.44
CA ARG A 117 -21.49 -4.71 -6.50
C ARG A 117 -22.32 -4.54 -7.76
N LEU A 118 -22.48 -5.62 -8.49
CA LEU A 118 -23.40 -5.71 -9.63
C LEU A 118 -24.80 -5.98 -9.13
N MET A 119 -25.79 -5.34 -9.77
CA MET A 119 -27.21 -5.53 -9.45
C MET A 119 -27.57 -7.02 -9.42
N PRO A 120 -28.15 -7.53 -8.30
CA PRO A 120 -28.51 -8.93 -8.21
C PRO A 120 -29.72 -9.22 -9.10
N THR A 121 -29.75 -10.43 -9.65
CA THR A 121 -30.92 -10.94 -10.37
C THR A 121 -31.97 -11.44 -9.37
N PRO A 122 -33.21 -10.93 -9.41
CA PRO A 122 -34.27 -11.33 -8.47
C PRO A 122 -34.95 -12.63 -8.92
N PHE A 123 -35.20 -13.51 -7.97
CA PHE A 123 -35.95 -14.75 -8.16
C PHE A 123 -37.02 -14.90 -7.08
N ILE A 124 -38.11 -15.59 -7.41
CA ILE A 124 -39.09 -16.09 -6.45
C ILE A 124 -38.79 -17.57 -6.24
N LEU A 125 -38.40 -17.90 -5.01
CA LEU A 125 -38.22 -19.27 -4.56
C LEU A 125 -39.53 -19.74 -3.91
N THR A 126 -40.14 -20.78 -4.45
CA THR A 126 -41.32 -21.43 -3.88
C THR A 126 -40.88 -22.62 -3.05
N MET A 127 -41.14 -22.57 -1.75
CA MET A 127 -40.83 -23.61 -0.78
C MET A 127 -42.11 -24.25 -0.28
N LYS A 128 -42.10 -25.57 -0.10
CA LYS A 128 -43.18 -26.30 0.57
C LYS A 128 -42.68 -26.88 1.88
N ALA A 129 -43.50 -26.78 2.92
CA ALA A 129 -43.30 -27.45 4.20
C ALA A 129 -44.44 -28.45 4.41
N ASP A 130 -44.10 -29.74 4.35
CA ASP A 130 -45.05 -30.84 4.57
C ASP A 130 -44.93 -31.32 6.01
N ILE A 131 -46.05 -31.23 6.74
CA ILE A 131 -46.18 -31.64 8.14
C ILE A 131 -46.92 -32.97 8.17
N TRP A 132 -46.25 -34.01 8.67
CA TRP A 132 -46.77 -35.36 8.78
C TRP A 132 -47.18 -35.64 10.22
N THR A 133 -48.42 -36.07 10.43
CA THR A 133 -48.98 -36.29 11.76
C THR A 133 -49.81 -37.58 11.80
N SER A 134 -49.80 -38.30 12.92
CA SER A 134 -50.68 -39.46 13.13
C SER A 134 -52.06 -39.07 13.66
N ASN A 135 -52.18 -37.90 14.32
CA ASN A 135 -53.43 -37.44 14.91
C ASN A 135 -53.71 -35.97 14.54
N THR A 136 -54.99 -35.65 14.33
CA THR A 136 -55.48 -34.29 14.15
C THR A 136 -55.09 -33.37 15.30
N ASP A 137 -55.04 -33.86 16.54
CA ASP A 137 -54.66 -33.03 17.70
C ASP A 137 -53.20 -32.55 17.60
N GLN A 138 -52.26 -33.45 17.25
CA GLN A 138 -50.87 -33.08 16.98
C GLN A 138 -50.77 -32.08 15.83
N LYS A 139 -51.60 -32.24 14.79
CA LYS A 139 -51.64 -31.33 13.65
C LYS A 139 -52.10 -29.93 14.06
N LEU A 140 -53.13 -29.81 14.88
CA LEU A 140 -53.63 -28.53 15.37
C LEU A 140 -52.62 -27.85 16.28
N GLN A 141 -52.01 -28.59 17.23
CA GLN A 141 -50.97 -28.04 18.12
C GLN A 141 -49.79 -27.44 17.34
N ILE A 142 -49.39 -28.07 16.23
CA ILE A 142 -48.28 -27.61 15.39
C ILE A 142 -48.72 -26.41 14.53
N LEU A 143 -49.90 -26.48 13.91
CA LEU A 143 -50.41 -25.42 13.05
C LEU A 143 -50.67 -24.13 13.82
N GLU A 144 -51.21 -24.19 15.04
CA GLU A 144 -51.43 -22.99 15.86
C GLU A 144 -50.12 -22.29 16.24
N GLN A 145 -49.03 -23.04 16.45
CA GLN A 145 -47.70 -22.47 16.72
C GLN A 145 -47.07 -21.83 15.48
N ILE A 146 -47.30 -22.39 14.29
CA ILE A 146 -46.69 -21.92 13.04
C ILE A 146 -47.48 -20.74 12.46
N LEU A 147 -48.80 -20.84 12.35
CA LEU A 147 -49.63 -19.87 11.61
C LEU A 147 -49.63 -18.48 12.26
N VAL A 148 -49.46 -18.36 13.58
CA VAL A 148 -49.38 -17.07 14.28
C VAL A 148 -48.11 -16.27 13.95
N LEU A 149 -47.06 -16.92 13.44
CA LEU A 149 -45.81 -16.24 13.05
C LEU A 149 -45.93 -15.54 11.69
N PHE A 150 -46.92 -15.93 10.88
CA PHE A 150 -47.11 -15.42 9.52
C PHE A 150 -48.35 -14.53 9.46
N ASN A 151 -48.13 -13.21 9.49
CA ASN A 151 -49.19 -12.22 9.30
C ASN A 151 -48.79 -11.21 8.22
N PRO A 152 -49.18 -11.39 6.94
CA PRO A 152 -49.04 -12.58 6.09
C PRO A 152 -47.57 -12.94 5.72
N SER A 153 -46.60 -12.19 6.26
CA SER A 153 -45.18 -12.33 5.95
C SER A 153 -44.29 -12.31 7.19
N MET A 154 -43.16 -12.99 7.15
CA MET A 154 -42.11 -12.94 8.19
C MET A 154 -40.78 -12.49 7.57
N ASN A 155 -40.11 -11.52 8.19
CA ASN A 155 -38.79 -11.06 7.75
C ASN A 155 -37.70 -12.01 8.23
N ILE A 156 -36.77 -12.34 7.34
CA ILE A 156 -35.59 -13.15 7.65
C ILE A 156 -34.31 -12.42 7.25
N GLN A 157 -33.28 -12.58 8.07
CA GLN A 157 -31.95 -12.07 7.79
C GLN A 157 -31.03 -13.25 7.44
N THR A 158 -30.45 -13.23 6.24
CA THR A 158 -29.58 -14.32 5.76
C THR A 158 -28.12 -14.17 6.20
N THR A 159 -27.65 -12.93 6.31
CA THR A 159 -26.29 -12.58 6.72
C THR A 159 -26.28 -11.30 7.54
N ASP A 160 -25.31 -11.19 8.46
CA ASP A 160 -25.06 -9.98 9.25
C ASP A 160 -24.19 -8.96 8.50
N ASN A 161 -23.79 -9.30 7.27
CA ASN A 161 -23.02 -8.40 6.45
C ASN A 161 -23.91 -7.28 5.86
N TYR A 162 -23.80 -6.06 6.39
CA TYR A 162 -24.49 -4.88 5.86
C TYR A 162 -24.03 -4.49 4.43
N ILE A 163 -22.89 -5.02 3.99
CA ILE A 163 -22.34 -4.86 2.64
C ILE A 163 -23.05 -5.84 1.68
N ASP A 164 -23.97 -6.69 2.13
CA ASP A 164 -24.71 -7.59 1.26
C ASP A 164 -26.13 -7.07 1.03
N TRP A 165 -26.48 -6.85 -0.24
CA TRP A 165 -27.84 -6.46 -0.65
C TRP A 165 -28.87 -7.58 -0.47
N THR A 166 -28.40 -8.83 -0.38
CA THR A 166 -29.23 -10.03 -0.28
C THR A 166 -29.51 -10.43 1.18
N SER A 167 -29.07 -9.60 2.13
CA SER A 167 -29.10 -9.84 3.57
C SER A 167 -30.51 -9.90 4.16
N LEU A 168 -31.46 -9.14 3.62
CA LEU A 168 -32.85 -9.12 4.07
C LEU A 168 -33.76 -9.75 3.02
N SER A 169 -34.60 -10.68 3.44
CA SER A 169 -35.64 -11.28 2.62
C SER A 169 -36.89 -11.51 3.46
N VAL A 170 -38.00 -11.83 2.82
CA VAL A 170 -39.28 -12.10 3.47
C VAL A 170 -39.77 -13.49 3.08
N ILE A 171 -40.49 -14.13 3.98
CA ILE A 171 -41.20 -15.38 3.73
C ILE A 171 -42.69 -15.07 3.78
N ASN A 172 -43.39 -15.27 2.68
CA ASN A 172 -44.84 -15.10 2.60
C ASN A 172 -45.51 -16.48 2.61
N LEU A 173 -46.58 -16.62 3.38
CA LEU A 173 -47.44 -17.80 3.33
C LEU A 173 -48.50 -17.58 2.24
N GLU A 174 -48.48 -18.39 1.18
CA GLU A 174 -49.42 -18.28 0.06
C GLU A 174 -50.66 -19.14 0.26
N SER A 175 -50.44 -20.41 0.61
CA SER A 175 -51.52 -21.38 0.72
C SER A 175 -51.24 -22.43 1.80
N THR A 176 -52.33 -22.91 2.39
CA THR A 176 -52.33 -23.98 3.39
C THR A 176 -53.28 -25.06 2.93
N ASN A 177 -52.75 -26.24 2.57
CA ASN A 177 -53.54 -27.41 2.26
C ASN A 177 -53.63 -28.30 3.52
N PHE A 178 -54.80 -28.30 4.16
CA PHE A 178 -54.98 -28.91 5.49
C PHE A 178 -54.93 -30.44 5.54
N THR A 179 -55.27 -31.11 4.43
CA THR A 179 -55.22 -32.56 4.32
C THR A 179 -55.13 -32.98 2.86
N SER A 180 -54.17 -33.87 2.57
CA SER A 180 -54.02 -34.50 1.25
C SER A 180 -54.33 -35.99 1.30
N ARG A 181 -55.33 -36.42 2.09
CA ARG A 181 -55.83 -37.80 2.09
C ARG A 181 -56.36 -38.15 0.71
N ALA A 182 -55.63 -38.98 -0.02
CA ALA A 182 -56.05 -39.49 -1.32
C ALA A 182 -56.57 -40.90 -1.10
N ILE A 183 -57.85 -41.06 -0.75
CA ILE A 183 -58.53 -42.34 -0.42
C ILE A 183 -57.96 -43.51 -1.24
N PRO A 184 -57.07 -44.35 -0.68
CA PRO A 184 -56.70 -45.61 -1.29
C PRO A 184 -57.51 -46.69 -0.57
N GLN A 185 -58.34 -47.42 -1.32
CA GLN A 185 -58.97 -48.63 -0.81
C GLN A 185 -57.89 -49.64 -0.37
N GLY A 186 -57.67 -49.78 0.93
CA GLY A 186 -57.02 -50.95 1.51
C GLY A 186 -55.98 -50.65 2.60
N ILE A 187 -56.42 -50.85 3.85
CA ILE A 187 -55.65 -51.20 5.06
C ILE A 187 -55.04 -50.01 5.83
N ASP A 188 -55.49 -49.92 7.09
CA ASP A 188 -55.46 -48.80 8.03
C ASP A 188 -54.08 -48.54 8.66
N ASP A 189 -53.50 -47.37 8.35
CA ASP A 189 -53.00 -46.37 9.28
C ASP A 189 -52.55 -45.16 8.44
N GLU A 190 -53.52 -44.33 8.04
CA GLU A 190 -53.26 -43.21 7.13
C GLU A 190 -52.60 -42.04 7.88
N ILE A 191 -51.33 -41.78 7.59
CA ILE A 191 -50.63 -40.58 8.04
C ILE A 191 -51.28 -39.38 7.34
N ASP A 192 -51.70 -38.38 8.12
CA ASP A 192 -52.25 -37.15 7.58
C ASP A 192 -51.11 -36.16 7.27
N VAL A 193 -51.18 -35.54 6.09
CA VAL A 193 -50.19 -34.59 5.59
C VAL A 193 -50.86 -33.24 5.38
N CYS A 194 -50.30 -32.21 6.02
CA CYS A 194 -50.63 -30.81 5.79
C CYS A 194 -49.49 -30.15 5.04
N THR A 195 -49.77 -29.52 3.90
CA THR A 195 -48.76 -28.85 3.07
C THR A 195 -48.95 -27.35 3.17
N LEU A 196 -47.92 -26.65 3.64
CA LEU A 196 -47.83 -25.20 3.63
C LEU A 196 -46.96 -24.75 2.46
N GLU A 197 -47.46 -23.82 1.64
CA GLU A 197 -46.73 -23.25 0.50
C GLU A 197 -46.29 -21.83 0.81
N PHE A 198 -44.99 -21.58 0.63
CA PHE A 198 -44.36 -20.30 0.88
C PHE A 198 -43.68 -19.76 -0.36
N THR A 199 -43.74 -18.43 -0.53
CA THR A 199 -42.95 -17.71 -1.52
C THR A 199 -41.90 -16.85 -0.82
N MET A 200 -40.68 -16.91 -1.35
CA MET A 200 -39.55 -16.15 -0.85
C MET A 200 -38.91 -15.37 -2.00
N PRO A 201 -39.02 -14.03 -2.03
CA PRO A 201 -38.22 -13.22 -2.92
C PRO A 201 -36.73 -13.30 -2.53
N ILE A 202 -35.94 -13.96 -3.36
CA ILE A 202 -34.48 -14.10 -3.19
C ILE A 202 -33.75 -13.31 -4.27
N TYR A 203 -32.47 -13.05 -4.02
CA TYR A 203 -31.57 -12.43 -4.97
C TYR A 203 -30.39 -13.36 -5.22
N ILE A 204 -29.97 -13.47 -6.48
CA ILE A 204 -28.76 -14.18 -6.88
C ILE A 204 -27.81 -13.17 -7.51
N SER A 205 -26.61 -13.06 -6.95
CA SER A 205 -25.61 -12.08 -7.40
C SER A 205 -24.27 -12.73 -7.78
N PRO A 206 -23.55 -12.17 -8.77
CA PRO A 206 -22.15 -12.49 -8.98
C PRO A 206 -21.29 -11.98 -7.80
N PRO A 207 -20.04 -12.46 -7.65
CA PRO A 207 -19.18 -12.03 -6.56
C PRO A 207 -18.89 -10.52 -6.61
N THR A 208 -18.84 -9.89 -5.44
CA THR A 208 -18.56 -8.46 -5.30
C THR A 208 -17.06 -8.20 -5.43
N LYS A 209 -16.68 -7.17 -6.21
CA LYS A 209 -15.27 -6.77 -6.33
C LYS A 209 -14.94 -5.80 -5.19
N VAL A 210 -14.12 -6.27 -4.24
CA VAL A 210 -13.57 -5.40 -3.21
C VAL A 210 -12.35 -4.70 -3.78
N LYS A 211 -12.45 -3.39 -4.00
CA LYS A 211 -11.29 -2.56 -4.30
C LYS A 211 -10.87 -1.89 -3.00
N LYS A 212 -9.63 -2.13 -2.59
CA LYS A 212 -8.97 -1.21 -1.65
C LYS A 212 -8.98 0.17 -2.32
N LEU A 213 -9.34 1.23 -1.59
CA LEU A 213 -9.11 2.58 -2.08
C LEU A 213 -7.59 2.74 -2.21
N GLY A 214 -7.06 2.45 -3.39
CA GLY A 214 -5.89 3.16 -3.83
C GLY A 214 -6.32 4.62 -3.88
N VAL A 215 -5.67 5.46 -3.06
CA VAL A 215 -5.73 6.92 -3.18
C VAL A 215 -5.72 7.28 -4.67
N VAL A 216 -6.60 8.21 -5.09
CA VAL A 216 -6.76 8.64 -6.48
C VAL A 216 -5.40 8.70 -7.17
N ARG A 217 -5.15 7.71 -8.03
CA ARG A 217 -3.95 7.63 -8.84
C ARG A 217 -4.15 8.60 -9.99
N SER A 218 -3.61 9.81 -9.87
CA SER A 218 -3.45 10.64 -11.05
C SER A 218 -2.40 9.97 -11.92
N VAL A 219 -2.84 9.35 -13.02
CA VAL A 219 -1.94 9.12 -14.15
C VAL A 219 -1.64 10.50 -14.70
N ILE A 220 -0.54 11.11 -14.24
CA ILE A 220 0.08 12.17 -15.02
C ILE A 220 0.70 11.42 -16.19
N ALA A 221 -0.02 11.37 -17.32
CA ALA A 221 0.63 11.08 -18.58
C ALA A 221 1.61 12.23 -18.80
N ASN A 222 2.89 11.97 -18.54
CA ASN A 222 3.93 12.92 -18.86
C ASN A 222 3.96 13.02 -20.39
N ILE A 223 3.31 14.04 -20.94
CA ILE A 223 3.30 14.31 -22.38
C ILE A 223 4.68 14.80 -22.85
N PHE A 224 5.56 15.17 -21.92
CA PHE A 224 6.88 15.71 -22.23
C PHE A 224 7.97 14.69 -21.91
N THR A 225 8.71 14.30 -22.95
CA THR A 225 9.99 13.61 -22.81
C THR A 225 11.07 14.63 -22.43
N GLU A 226 12.22 14.14 -21.92
CA GLU A 226 13.39 14.93 -21.46
C GLU A 226 13.95 15.93 -22.50
N THR A 227 13.51 15.84 -23.77
CA THR A 227 13.88 16.75 -24.87
C THR A 227 12.81 17.79 -25.18
N GLY A 228 11.71 17.84 -24.41
CA GLY A 228 10.59 18.77 -24.62
C GLY A 228 9.64 18.39 -25.76
N ASP A 229 9.75 17.16 -26.30
CA ASP A 229 8.92 16.69 -27.41
C ASP A 229 7.71 15.87 -26.92
N VAL A 230 6.60 15.99 -27.66
CA VAL A 230 5.30 15.39 -27.33
C VAL A 230 5.33 13.91 -27.70
N ALA A 231 5.27 13.02 -26.70
CA ALA A 231 5.17 11.58 -26.95
C ALA A 231 3.89 11.24 -27.74
N ASN A 232 4.02 10.45 -28.81
CA ASN A 232 2.90 10.03 -29.65
C ASN A 232 1.88 9.22 -28.84
N LEU A 233 0.61 9.64 -28.89
CA LEU A 233 -0.53 9.03 -28.19
C LEU A 233 -0.72 7.53 -28.43
N ASN A 234 -0.16 6.98 -29.51
CA ASN A 234 -0.28 5.56 -29.84
C ASN A 234 0.60 4.64 -28.96
N ASP A 235 1.73 5.12 -28.43
CA ASP A 235 2.59 4.31 -27.55
C ASP A 235 2.03 4.21 -26.11
N LEU A 236 1.27 5.22 -25.67
CA LEU A 236 0.68 5.27 -24.32
C LEU A 236 -0.54 4.35 -24.14
N VAL A 237 -1.17 3.89 -25.22
CA VAL A 237 -2.44 3.15 -25.20
C VAL A 237 -2.24 1.63 -25.26
N PHE A 238 -1.11 1.14 -25.77
CA PHE A 238 -0.94 -0.28 -26.11
C PHE A 238 0.15 -1.05 -25.35
N ASP A 239 0.95 -0.41 -24.48
CA ASP A 239 1.89 -1.17 -23.64
C ASP A 239 1.22 -1.72 -22.37
N VAL A 240 0.81 -2.98 -22.46
CA VAL A 240 0.16 -3.75 -21.38
C VAL A 240 1.17 -4.19 -20.30
N THR A 241 2.49 -4.07 -20.55
CA THR A 241 3.52 -4.49 -19.58
C THR A 241 3.81 -3.43 -18.51
N THR A 242 3.58 -2.15 -18.80
CA THR A 242 3.71 -1.07 -17.80
C THR A 242 2.50 -0.99 -16.86
N ALA A 243 1.35 -1.53 -17.28
CA ALA A 243 0.06 -1.43 -16.59
C ALA A 243 -0.09 -2.34 -15.34
N GLN A 244 0.85 -3.25 -15.09
CA GLN A 244 0.84 -4.12 -13.90
C GLN A 244 1.73 -3.64 -12.74
N SER A 245 2.53 -2.59 -12.92
CA SER A 245 3.09 -1.90 -11.76
C SER A 245 2.05 -0.90 -11.29
N THR A 246 1.25 -1.26 -10.28
CA THR A 246 0.51 -0.27 -9.52
C THR A 246 1.52 0.60 -8.78
N GLN A 247 2.09 1.60 -9.46
CA GLN A 247 2.98 2.56 -8.83
C GLN A 247 2.12 3.54 -8.03
N TYR A 248 2.42 3.64 -6.74
CA TYR A 248 1.85 4.65 -5.87
C TYR A 248 2.49 5.99 -6.25
N VAL A 249 1.90 6.78 -7.14
CA VAL A 249 2.40 8.14 -7.42
C VAL A 249 1.51 9.11 -6.66
N ASN A 250 2.00 9.66 -5.54
CA ASN A 250 1.12 10.29 -4.56
C ASN A 250 1.51 11.69 -4.09
N ALA A 251 2.32 12.41 -4.86
CA ALA A 251 2.61 13.79 -4.52
C ALA A 251 2.51 14.70 -5.73
N ARG A 252 1.67 15.74 -5.58
CA ARG A 252 1.56 16.86 -6.52
C ARG A 252 2.60 17.96 -6.26
N TYR A 253 3.44 17.78 -5.25
CA TYR A 253 4.40 18.76 -4.75
C TYR A 253 5.84 18.26 -4.96
N GLY A 254 6.74 19.19 -5.26
CA GLY A 254 8.17 18.93 -5.28
C GLY A 254 8.70 18.70 -3.86
N VAL A 255 9.79 17.96 -3.72
CA VAL A 255 10.47 17.76 -2.44
C VAL A 255 11.96 18.00 -2.55
N LEU A 256 12.55 18.58 -1.50
CA LEU A 256 13.99 18.73 -1.34
C LEU A 256 14.49 17.66 -0.39
N LEU A 257 15.48 16.90 -0.85
CA LEU A 257 16.15 15.84 -0.10
C LEU A 257 17.59 16.28 0.21
N PHE A 258 17.92 16.42 1.49
CA PHE A 258 19.27 16.77 1.94
C PHE A 258 19.73 15.93 3.12
N LYS A 259 21.04 15.80 3.31
CA LYS A 259 21.61 15.12 4.47
C LYS A 259 21.11 15.74 5.78
N SER A 260 20.69 14.90 6.71
CA SER A 260 20.28 15.31 8.06
C SER A 260 21.48 15.70 8.91
N ASN A 261 21.33 16.72 9.76
CA ASN A 261 22.39 17.21 10.66
C ASN A 261 22.47 16.41 11.98
N ASN A 262 22.15 15.11 11.96
CA ASN A 262 22.04 14.27 13.15
C ASN A 262 23.26 13.36 13.39
N ASN A 263 24.35 13.58 12.65
CA ASN A 263 25.59 12.78 12.66
C ASN A 263 25.39 11.27 12.38
N GLN A 264 24.20 10.84 11.98
CA GLN A 264 23.95 9.46 11.55
C GLN A 264 24.27 9.31 10.07
N PRO A 265 24.95 8.23 9.65
CA PRO A 265 25.15 7.94 8.24
C PRO A 265 23.79 7.61 7.59
N TYR A 266 23.61 7.99 6.33
CA TYR A 266 22.41 7.68 5.51
C TYR A 266 21.04 8.25 5.93
N ASP A 267 20.97 9.08 6.97
CA ASP A 267 19.78 9.87 7.28
C ASP A 267 19.69 11.19 6.51
N TYR A 268 18.51 11.48 5.96
CA TYR A 268 18.20 12.65 5.15
C TYR A 268 16.92 13.33 5.64
N ASP A 269 16.92 14.66 5.57
CA ASP A 269 15.75 15.48 5.81
C ASP A 269 15.04 15.69 4.46
N LEU A 270 13.74 15.37 4.42
CA LEU A 270 12.86 15.64 3.29
C LEU A 270 11.89 16.77 3.66
N THR A 271 11.85 17.80 2.83
CA THR A 271 10.96 18.95 2.96
C THR A 271 10.20 19.20 1.67
N ILE A 272 8.98 19.72 1.77
CA ILE A 272 8.15 20.07 0.61
C ILE A 272 8.64 21.41 0.04
N VAL A 273 8.75 21.50 -1.29
CA VAL A 273 9.08 22.73 -2.02
C VAL A 273 7.81 23.50 -2.32
N ASP A 274 7.87 24.81 -2.14
CA ASP A 274 6.85 25.74 -2.65
C ASP A 274 7.35 26.32 -3.98
N ASP A 275 6.51 26.24 -5.02
CA ASP A 275 6.84 26.63 -6.40
C ASP A 275 7.19 28.14 -6.50
N ASP A 276 6.80 28.96 -5.51
CA ASP A 276 7.02 30.42 -5.49
C ASP A 276 8.39 30.87 -4.91
N GLU A 277 9.19 29.99 -4.28
CA GLU A 277 10.44 30.38 -3.57
C GLU A 277 11.75 29.86 -4.19
N ALA A 278 11.70 29.04 -5.25
CA ALA A 278 12.87 28.36 -5.84
C ALA A 278 13.88 29.27 -6.58
N VAL A 279 13.67 30.59 -6.62
CA VAL A 279 14.47 31.54 -7.45
C VAL A 279 15.63 32.22 -6.70
N ASN A 280 15.85 31.97 -5.40
CA ASN A 280 16.89 32.68 -4.62
C ASN A 280 18.00 31.78 -4.02
N ALA A 281 18.64 30.93 -4.83
CA ALA A 281 19.85 30.20 -4.41
C ALA A 281 21.02 30.38 -5.39
N LEU A 282 21.63 31.57 -5.39
CA LEU A 282 22.94 31.85 -5.98
C LEU A 282 23.99 31.94 -4.86
N GLY A 283 24.54 30.78 -4.47
CA GLY A 283 25.64 30.69 -3.52
C GLY A 283 25.92 29.25 -3.10
N LEU A 284 26.99 28.64 -3.62
CA LEU A 284 27.41 27.25 -3.34
C LEU A 284 27.94 27.02 -1.90
N GLU A 285 27.97 28.05 -1.06
CA GLU A 285 28.59 27.99 0.28
C GLU A 285 27.57 27.80 1.42
N ASP A 286 26.27 28.04 1.18
CA ASP A 286 25.21 27.88 2.18
C ASP A 286 24.20 26.80 1.76
N LYS A 287 23.79 25.95 2.71
CA LYS A 287 22.72 24.96 2.53
C LYS A 287 21.46 25.73 2.09
N GLU A 288 20.92 25.40 0.93
CA GLU A 288 19.74 26.05 0.33
C GLU A 288 18.66 26.29 1.40
N VAL A 289 18.19 27.54 1.47
CA VAL A 289 17.33 28.04 2.54
C VAL A 289 15.95 27.38 2.44
N LYS A 290 15.53 26.75 3.54
CA LYS A 290 14.17 26.18 3.70
C LYS A 290 13.11 27.25 3.49
N SER A 291 12.04 26.92 2.74
CA SER A 291 10.91 27.80 2.48
C SER A 291 10.34 28.39 3.78
N LYS A 292 10.07 29.70 3.79
CA LYS A 292 9.63 30.42 5.00
C LYS A 292 8.11 30.58 5.11
N THR A 293 7.32 30.23 4.10
CA THR A 293 6.02 30.90 3.96
C THR A 293 4.79 29.99 3.83
N THR A 294 4.94 28.69 3.54
CA THR A 294 3.79 27.77 3.47
C THR A 294 4.17 26.33 3.82
N GLU A 295 4.75 26.13 5.01
CA GLU A 295 5.20 24.82 5.47
C GLU A 295 4.01 23.87 5.74
N ILE A 296 3.75 22.95 4.80
CA ILE A 296 2.73 21.91 4.93
C ILE A 296 3.22 20.84 5.91
N ASP A 297 2.35 20.48 6.86
CA ASP A 297 2.60 19.47 7.88
C ASP A 297 2.54 18.05 7.30
N TRP A 298 3.57 17.23 7.51
CA TRP A 298 3.60 15.85 7.04
C TRP A 298 2.56 14.98 7.72
N GLU A 299 2.12 15.31 8.93
CA GLU A 299 1.05 14.59 9.62
C GLU A 299 -0.27 14.70 8.83
N LYS A 300 -0.61 15.92 8.39
CA LYS A 300 -1.82 16.15 7.57
C LYS A 300 -1.74 15.52 6.19
N VAL A 301 -0.53 15.47 5.62
CA VAL A 301 -0.27 14.81 4.33
C VAL A 301 -0.46 13.31 4.49
N LEU A 302 0.16 12.69 5.49
CA LEU A 302 0.10 11.25 5.74
C LEU A 302 -1.30 10.80 6.21
N ASP A 303 -2.03 11.61 6.96
CA ASP A 303 -3.42 11.34 7.34
C ASP A 303 -4.35 11.25 6.13
N ARG A 304 -4.16 12.14 5.14
CA ARG A 304 -4.90 12.04 3.87
C ARG A 304 -4.53 10.79 3.07
N LEU A 305 -3.33 10.25 3.30
CA LEU A 305 -2.81 9.04 2.67
C LEU A 305 -3.18 7.74 3.40
N GLY A 306 -3.91 7.83 4.52
CA GLY A 306 -4.36 6.66 5.29
C GLY A 306 -3.44 6.29 6.46
N GLY A 307 -2.60 7.22 6.91
CA GLY A 307 -1.63 7.02 7.99
C GLY A 307 -0.36 6.31 7.52
N PHE A 308 0.61 6.14 8.42
CA PHE A 308 1.84 5.38 8.17
C PHE A 308 1.95 4.22 9.17
N ARG A 309 2.43 3.06 8.73
CA ARG A 309 2.70 1.89 9.59
C ARG A 309 4.20 1.66 9.73
N ALA A 310 4.60 0.89 10.75
CA ALA A 310 5.98 0.43 10.87
C ALA A 310 6.40 -0.32 9.60
N GLY A 311 7.51 0.10 8.99
CA GLY A 311 8.01 -0.45 7.73
C GLY A 311 7.66 0.33 6.47
N ALA A 312 6.95 1.47 6.58
CA ALA A 312 6.65 2.33 5.44
C ALA A 312 7.90 2.74 4.65
N ARG A 313 7.77 2.78 3.32
CA ARG A 313 8.88 3.02 2.39
C ARG A 313 8.67 4.28 1.56
N ILE A 314 9.75 4.96 1.24
CA ILE A 314 9.80 6.08 0.31
C ILE A 314 10.73 5.71 -0.85
N TYR A 315 10.37 6.13 -2.05
CA TYR A 315 11.11 5.84 -3.27
C TYR A 315 11.45 7.14 -3.98
N PHE A 316 12.67 7.24 -4.49
CA PHE A 316 13.15 8.36 -5.30
C PHE A 316 13.71 7.83 -6.60
N ARG A 317 13.23 8.36 -7.72
CA ARG A 317 13.63 7.96 -9.06
C ARG A 317 14.57 9.01 -9.62
N GLN A 318 15.76 8.59 -10.03
CA GLN A 318 16.70 9.43 -10.74
C GLN A 318 16.30 9.56 -12.23
N PRO A 319 16.76 10.60 -12.94
CA PRO A 319 16.58 10.74 -14.39
C PRO A 319 17.07 9.52 -15.18
N THR A 320 18.12 8.86 -14.68
CA THR A 320 18.70 7.62 -15.22
C THR A 320 17.78 6.40 -15.12
N GLY A 321 16.65 6.51 -14.42
CA GLY A 321 15.68 5.44 -14.22
C GLY A 321 15.93 4.58 -12.98
N TYR A 322 17.08 4.74 -12.30
CA TYR A 322 17.38 4.06 -11.04
C TYR A 322 16.47 4.57 -9.91
N GLU A 323 16.06 3.66 -9.04
CA GLU A 323 15.17 3.95 -7.93
C GLU A 323 15.86 3.64 -6.59
N MET A 324 15.94 4.66 -5.74
CA MET A 324 16.46 4.57 -4.39
C MET A 324 15.31 4.36 -3.42
N VAL A 325 15.50 3.51 -2.40
CA VAL A 325 14.47 3.17 -1.43
C VAL A 325 14.96 3.51 -0.03
N GLY A 326 14.09 4.12 0.76
CA GLY A 326 14.34 4.40 2.17
C GLY A 326 13.15 4.06 3.04
N SER A 327 13.38 3.88 4.33
CA SER A 327 12.34 4.02 5.33
C SER A 327 12.20 5.49 5.71
N TYR A 328 11.05 5.86 6.28
CA TYR A 328 10.84 7.24 6.73
C TYR A 328 10.11 7.31 8.06
N ALA A 329 10.35 8.40 8.79
CA ALA A 329 9.68 8.74 10.04
C ALA A 329 9.44 10.25 10.11
N ILE A 330 8.37 10.67 10.76
CA ILE A 330 8.14 12.09 11.05
C ILE A 330 9.11 12.53 12.15
N ASN A 331 9.80 13.66 11.97
CA ASN A 331 10.67 14.18 13.01
C ASN A 331 9.83 14.62 14.23
N PRO A 332 10.07 14.06 15.44
CA PRO A 332 9.25 14.34 16.63
C PRO A 332 9.38 15.79 17.14
N SER A 333 10.49 16.47 16.83
CA SER A 333 10.71 17.87 17.21
C SER A 333 10.19 18.85 16.14
N ASN A 334 9.98 18.39 14.91
CA ASN A 334 9.47 19.21 13.83
C ASN A 334 8.66 18.37 12.83
N PRO A 335 7.31 18.36 12.92
CA PRO A 335 6.47 17.53 12.05
C PRO A 335 6.49 17.97 10.57
N LYS A 336 7.20 19.06 10.25
CA LYS A 336 7.41 19.58 8.89
C LYS A 336 8.57 18.92 8.16
N VAL A 337 9.39 18.14 8.86
CA VAL A 337 10.53 17.42 8.28
C VAL A 337 10.27 15.93 8.39
N LEU A 338 10.35 15.24 7.26
CA LEU A 338 10.36 13.79 7.23
C LEU A 338 11.82 13.32 7.26
N LEU A 339 12.15 12.48 8.23
CA LEU A 339 13.45 11.82 8.30
C LEU A 339 13.40 10.58 7.41
N VAL A 340 14.27 10.52 6.42
CA VAL A 340 14.41 9.40 5.48
C VAL A 340 15.73 8.70 5.75
N THR A 341 15.68 7.40 6.01
CA THR A 341 16.87 6.55 6.13
C THR A 341 16.95 5.66 4.90
N PHE A 342 17.93 5.89 4.04
CA PHE A 342 18.09 5.10 2.81
C PHE A 342 18.66 3.70 3.10
N ASP A 343 18.23 2.75 2.28
CA ASP A 343 18.86 1.45 2.17
C ASP A 343 20.18 1.59 1.37
N GLN A 344 21.28 1.11 1.96
CA GLN A 344 22.62 1.21 1.39
C GLN A 344 22.76 0.47 0.07
N ASP A 345 21.96 -0.58 -0.15
CA ASP A 345 21.98 -1.36 -1.39
C ASP A 345 21.32 -0.60 -2.57
N THR A 346 20.60 0.49 -2.28
CA THR A 346 19.85 1.25 -3.29
C THR A 346 20.51 2.57 -3.69
N ILE A 347 21.58 2.98 -2.98
CA ILE A 347 22.35 4.19 -3.29
C ILE A 347 23.74 3.84 -3.85
N PRO A 348 24.33 4.68 -4.72
CA PRO A 348 25.67 4.42 -5.24
C PRO A 348 26.71 4.33 -4.11
N THR A 349 27.55 3.29 -4.15
CA THR A 349 28.65 3.14 -3.19
C THR A 349 29.80 4.09 -3.53
N ASN A 350 30.39 4.73 -2.52
CA ASN A 350 31.57 5.58 -2.72
C ASN A 350 32.75 4.78 -3.27
N THR A 351 33.49 5.39 -4.19
CA THR A 351 34.73 4.85 -4.76
C THR A 351 35.89 5.16 -3.83
N THR A 352 36.59 4.13 -3.37
CA THR A 352 37.78 4.29 -2.52
C THR A 352 38.93 4.90 -3.32
N ILE A 353 39.50 5.99 -2.81
CA ILE A 353 40.68 6.65 -3.38
C ILE A 353 41.87 6.37 -2.46
N ALA A 354 42.86 5.65 -3.00
CA ALA A 354 44.04 5.28 -2.27
C ALA A 354 44.90 6.50 -1.91
N SER A 355 45.43 6.52 -0.68
CA SER A 355 46.41 7.53 -0.28
C SER A 355 47.80 7.14 -0.80
N THR A 356 48.61 8.13 -1.19
CA THR A 356 50.04 7.91 -1.45
C THR A 356 50.91 8.24 -0.23
N VAL A 357 50.31 8.61 0.91
CA VAL A 357 50.97 9.00 2.15
C VAL A 357 51.05 7.81 3.09
N ASN A 358 52.24 7.50 3.60
CA ASN A 358 52.45 6.39 4.51
C ASN A 358 51.73 6.64 5.86
N GLY A 359 50.95 5.67 6.33
CA GLY A 359 50.18 5.74 7.57
C GLY A 359 48.78 6.36 7.44
N VAL A 360 48.38 6.79 6.24
CA VAL A 360 47.02 7.25 5.95
C VAL A 360 46.26 6.13 5.24
N ALA A 361 45.11 5.74 5.79
CA ALA A 361 44.27 4.71 5.21
C ALA A 361 43.57 5.21 3.93
N ASP A 362 43.26 4.28 3.03
CA ASP A 362 42.45 4.58 1.85
C ASP A 362 41.04 5.00 2.25
N ARG A 363 40.54 6.09 1.67
CA ARG A 363 39.25 6.70 2.04
C ARG A 363 38.46 7.03 0.79
N ALA A 364 37.14 6.96 0.90
CA ALA A 364 36.18 7.31 -0.15
C ALA A 364 35.50 8.68 0.13
N THR A 365 36.18 9.52 0.92
CA THR A 365 35.66 10.79 1.43
C THR A 365 36.69 11.90 1.28
N VAL A 366 36.22 13.14 1.13
CA VAL A 366 37.03 14.37 1.25
C VAL A 366 36.56 15.17 2.45
N ASP A 367 37.46 15.91 3.09
CA ASP A 367 37.12 16.70 4.27
C ASP A 367 36.31 17.95 3.88
N ALA A 368 36.63 18.57 2.74
CA ALA A 368 35.85 19.67 2.18
C ALA A 368 36.04 19.81 0.66
N ILE A 369 35.08 20.50 0.03
CA ILE A 369 35.23 21.05 -1.32
C ILE A 369 35.53 22.54 -1.14
N ILE A 370 36.55 23.03 -1.82
CA ILE A 370 37.08 24.39 -1.62
C ILE A 370 37.27 25.13 -2.94
N ASP A 371 37.04 26.43 -2.89
CA ASP A 371 37.48 27.39 -3.91
C ASP A 371 38.86 27.92 -3.46
N PRO A 372 39.94 27.67 -4.23
CA PRO A 372 41.29 28.04 -3.85
C PRO A 372 41.53 29.56 -3.77
N TYR A 373 40.67 30.38 -4.41
CA TYR A 373 40.79 31.83 -4.37
C TYR A 373 40.13 32.45 -3.13
N LYS A 374 39.26 31.70 -2.43
CA LYS A 374 38.55 32.17 -1.23
C LYS A 374 38.96 31.43 0.04
N PHE A 375 39.70 30.34 -0.07
CA PHE A 375 40.08 29.50 1.05
C PHE A 375 41.59 29.46 1.23
N ASN A 376 42.06 29.81 2.44
CA ASN A 376 43.45 29.67 2.85
C ASN A 376 43.58 28.55 3.91
N PRO A 377 44.21 27.41 3.60
CA PRO A 377 44.37 26.32 4.55
C PRO A 377 45.27 26.70 5.74
N VAL A 378 46.27 27.56 5.55
CA VAL A 378 47.18 27.99 6.62
C VAL A 378 46.41 28.81 7.66
N GLU A 379 45.56 29.73 7.22
CA GLU A 379 44.69 30.49 8.13
C GLU A 379 43.67 29.60 8.82
N LYS A 380 43.05 28.65 8.10
CA LYS A 380 42.03 27.75 8.63
C LYS A 380 42.52 26.94 9.82
N TRP A 381 43.78 26.48 9.78
CA TRP A 381 44.40 25.68 10.83
C TRP A 381 45.29 26.49 11.79
N GLY A 382 45.37 27.81 11.61
CA GLY A 382 46.17 28.70 12.46
C GLY A 382 47.68 28.47 12.32
N GLY A 383 48.12 28.02 11.15
CA GLY A 383 49.50 27.71 10.82
C GLY A 383 49.65 26.40 10.07
N GLN A 384 50.66 26.34 9.20
CA GLN A 384 50.92 25.18 8.35
C GLN A 384 51.25 23.90 9.13
N SER A 385 51.97 24.02 10.25
CA SER A 385 52.30 22.89 11.13
C SER A 385 51.09 22.27 11.83
N ASN A 386 49.94 22.95 11.80
CA ASN A 386 48.70 22.47 12.44
C ASN A 386 47.75 21.78 11.46
N ILE A 387 48.08 21.73 10.16
CA ILE A 387 47.27 21.03 9.16
C ILE A 387 47.38 19.52 9.43
N PRO A 388 46.26 18.82 9.74
CA PRO A 388 46.31 17.40 10.03
C PRO A 388 46.81 16.58 8.83
N LEU A 389 47.65 15.57 9.11
CA LEU A 389 48.10 14.61 8.11
C LEU A 389 46.92 13.90 7.45
N GLY A 390 46.93 13.79 6.12
CA GLY A 390 45.87 13.12 5.37
C GLY A 390 44.59 13.95 5.17
N THR A 391 44.64 15.26 5.42
CA THR A 391 43.55 16.18 5.09
C THR A 391 43.34 16.20 3.57
N ARG A 392 42.11 15.94 3.11
CA ARG A 392 41.75 15.87 1.69
C ARG A 392 40.79 16.97 1.27
N TYR A 393 41.11 17.64 0.16
CA TYR A 393 40.23 18.62 -0.46
C TYR A 393 39.97 18.30 -1.93
N LEU A 394 38.74 18.57 -2.38
CA LEU A 394 38.46 18.76 -3.80
C LEU A 394 38.60 20.25 -4.12
N VAL A 395 39.45 20.58 -5.08
CA VAL A 395 39.69 21.97 -5.50
C VAL A 395 38.83 22.29 -6.72
N LEU A 396 38.07 23.38 -6.65
CA LEU A 396 37.15 23.78 -7.73
C LEU A 396 37.86 24.47 -8.91
N ASP A 397 38.95 25.20 -8.65
CA ASP A 397 39.72 25.94 -9.65
C ASP A 397 41.21 25.57 -9.65
N ASN A 398 41.96 26.08 -10.62
CA ASN A 398 43.41 25.86 -10.68
C ASN A 398 44.11 26.57 -9.50
N ILE A 399 45.17 25.96 -8.99
CA ILE A 399 46.14 26.59 -8.09
C ILE A 399 47.45 26.73 -8.85
N ASN A 400 47.99 27.95 -8.84
CA ASN A 400 49.27 28.30 -9.46
C ASN A 400 49.33 28.00 -10.97
N ASP A 401 48.43 28.61 -11.74
CA ASP A 401 48.29 28.43 -13.20
C ASP A 401 49.20 29.33 -14.05
N SER A 402 50.17 30.00 -13.42
CA SER A 402 51.11 30.89 -14.10
C SER A 402 52.09 30.14 -15.00
N GLU A 403 52.28 30.65 -16.23
CA GLU A 403 53.30 30.17 -17.18
C GLU A 403 54.74 30.33 -16.64
N ASN A 404 54.93 31.21 -15.65
CA ASN A 404 56.24 31.49 -15.06
C ASN A 404 56.63 30.50 -13.95
N THR A 405 55.80 29.50 -13.64
CA THR A 405 56.08 28.53 -12.58
C THR A 405 57.42 27.82 -12.82
N GLY A 406 58.29 27.84 -11.82
CA GLY A 406 59.65 27.28 -11.91
C GLY A 406 60.63 28.07 -12.79
N GLN A 407 60.24 29.27 -13.26
CA GLN A 407 61.09 30.15 -14.06
C GLN A 407 61.66 31.30 -13.22
N THR A 408 62.74 31.90 -13.72
CA THR A 408 63.17 33.23 -13.26
C THR A 408 62.68 34.23 -14.28
N PHE A 409 62.06 35.31 -13.82
CA PHE A 409 61.54 36.37 -14.67
C PHE A 409 62.35 37.65 -14.46
N ARG A 410 62.38 38.51 -15.49
CA ARG A 410 63.18 39.75 -15.67
C ARG A 410 64.59 39.56 -16.26
N GLU A 411 65.12 40.66 -16.80
CA GLU A 411 66.46 40.75 -17.39
C GLU A 411 67.54 41.02 -16.32
N THR A 412 68.74 40.47 -16.54
CA THR A 412 69.91 40.68 -15.68
C THR A 412 70.20 42.17 -15.51
N PRO A 413 70.39 42.70 -14.28
CA PRO A 413 70.77 42.00 -13.04
C PRO A 413 69.62 41.60 -12.10
N TYR A 414 68.35 41.79 -12.47
CA TYR A 414 67.22 41.66 -11.56
C TYR A 414 66.44 40.35 -11.73
N ASN A 415 67.14 39.21 -11.88
CA ASN A 415 66.48 37.90 -11.99
C ASN A 415 65.74 37.57 -10.68
N GLU A 416 64.42 37.54 -10.72
CA GLU A 416 63.57 37.13 -9.59
C GLU A 416 63.05 35.71 -9.87
N ALA A 417 63.14 34.82 -8.89
CA ALA A 417 62.47 33.53 -8.98
C ALA A 417 60.96 33.76 -8.90
N TYR A 418 60.20 33.07 -9.74
CA TYR A 418 58.76 33.03 -9.60
C TYR A 418 58.37 32.54 -8.21
N ASP A 419 57.42 33.23 -7.60
CA ASP A 419 56.92 32.96 -6.26
C ASP A 419 55.42 32.70 -6.36
N GLY A 420 55.02 31.45 -6.10
CA GLY A 420 53.64 31.01 -6.20
C GLY A 420 52.77 31.38 -4.99
N PRO A 421 51.50 30.93 -4.97
CA PRO A 421 50.56 31.27 -3.92
C PRO A 421 50.99 30.74 -2.53
N ASP A 422 51.33 31.67 -1.61
CA ASP A 422 51.77 31.35 -0.24
C ASP A 422 50.79 30.47 0.55
N ALA A 423 49.48 30.62 0.30
CA ALA A 423 48.44 29.83 0.98
C ALA A 423 48.57 28.32 0.71
N TRP A 424 49.17 27.94 -0.43
CA TRP A 424 49.29 26.56 -0.89
C TRP A 424 50.72 26.05 -0.83
N LYS A 425 51.68 26.90 -0.47
CA LYS A 425 53.09 26.56 -0.40
C LYS A 425 53.36 25.59 0.75
N GLY A 426 54.11 24.53 0.45
CA GLY A 426 54.52 23.52 1.42
C GLY A 426 55.72 23.95 2.27
N SER A 427 56.13 23.12 3.22
CA SER A 427 57.24 23.42 4.15
C SER A 427 58.59 23.31 3.44
N THR A 428 58.61 22.67 2.26
CA THR A 428 59.74 22.64 1.34
C THR A 428 59.93 23.96 0.58
N GLY A 429 58.91 24.83 0.55
CA GLY A 429 58.90 26.05 -0.25
C GLY A 429 58.55 25.83 -1.73
N GLU A 430 58.19 24.61 -2.12
CA GLU A 430 57.74 24.29 -3.48
C GLU A 430 56.35 24.90 -3.76
N ASP A 431 56.16 25.40 -4.97
CA ASP A 431 54.91 25.99 -5.45
C ASP A 431 54.07 24.94 -6.20
N PRO A 432 53.06 24.32 -5.57
CA PRO A 432 52.30 23.25 -6.19
C PRO A 432 51.44 23.78 -7.35
N VAL A 433 51.50 23.08 -8.49
CA VAL A 433 50.60 23.30 -9.63
C VAL A 433 49.49 22.26 -9.56
N ILE A 434 48.26 22.70 -9.31
CA ILE A 434 47.09 21.82 -9.18
C ILE A 434 46.03 22.29 -10.16
N VAL A 435 45.51 21.37 -10.96
CA VAL A 435 44.45 21.68 -11.91
C VAL A 435 43.08 21.60 -11.24
N ALA A 436 42.11 22.37 -11.75
CA ALA A 436 40.73 22.36 -11.30
C ALA A 436 40.14 20.95 -11.26
N ASN A 437 39.18 20.71 -10.36
CA ASN A 437 38.52 19.42 -10.11
C ASN A 437 39.45 18.29 -9.61
N SER A 438 40.67 18.62 -9.17
CA SER A 438 41.60 17.65 -8.56
C SER A 438 41.31 17.40 -7.09
N ILE A 439 41.56 16.16 -6.66
CA ILE A 439 41.55 15.75 -5.25
C ILE A 439 42.99 15.78 -4.75
N ILE A 440 43.22 16.62 -3.75
CA ILE A 440 44.54 16.83 -3.13
C ILE A 440 44.54 16.31 -1.69
N GLU A 441 45.71 15.94 -1.20
CA GLU A 441 45.94 15.46 0.16
C GLU A 441 47.16 16.15 0.78
N TRP A 442 47.09 16.46 2.07
CA TRP A 442 48.23 16.97 2.82
C TRP A 442 49.12 15.81 3.31
N ASN A 443 50.38 15.76 2.85
CA ASN A 443 51.32 14.70 3.24
C ASN A 443 52.11 14.99 4.53
N GLY A 444 51.81 16.12 5.20
CA GLY A 444 52.54 16.60 6.38
C GLY A 444 53.58 17.67 6.07
N THR A 445 54.01 17.78 4.81
CA THR A 445 55.01 18.74 4.33
C THR A 445 54.46 19.60 3.20
N ASP A 446 53.84 18.99 2.19
CA ASP A 446 53.34 19.62 0.97
C ASP A 446 51.97 19.05 0.56
N TRP A 447 51.24 19.82 -0.27
CA TRP A 447 50.02 19.35 -0.92
C TRP A 447 50.36 18.46 -2.10
N ILE A 448 49.79 17.26 -2.13
CA ILE A 448 49.98 16.29 -3.21
C ILE A 448 48.66 16.04 -3.94
N THR A 449 48.72 15.90 -5.27
CA THR A 449 47.56 15.54 -6.07
C THR A 449 47.38 14.02 -6.06
N LEU A 450 46.28 13.53 -5.47
CA LEU A 450 45.94 12.10 -5.48
C LEU A 450 45.31 11.69 -6.81
N LYS A 451 44.40 12.54 -7.30
CA LYS A 451 43.64 12.32 -8.52
C LYS A 451 43.37 13.65 -9.21
N ASP A 452 43.65 13.70 -10.50
CA ASP A 452 43.33 14.81 -11.39
C ASP A 452 42.16 14.42 -12.33
N PRO A 453 41.54 15.37 -13.04
CA PRO A 453 40.44 15.09 -13.97
C PRO A 453 40.79 14.08 -15.06
N ASN A 454 42.07 13.99 -15.46
CA ASN A 454 42.54 13.11 -16.52
C ASN A 454 42.76 11.66 -16.03
N SER A 455 42.95 11.45 -14.73
CA SER A 455 43.23 10.16 -14.08
C SER A 455 42.07 9.64 -13.22
N LEU A 456 40.99 10.42 -13.10
CA LEU A 456 39.74 10.04 -12.45
C LEU A 456 38.96 9.06 -13.34
N ALA A 457 38.53 7.95 -12.74
CA ALA A 457 37.66 6.99 -13.43
C ALA A 457 36.25 7.58 -13.58
N ASN A 458 35.55 7.25 -14.67
CA ASN A 458 34.17 7.64 -14.88
C ASN A 458 33.24 6.41 -14.81
N PRO A 459 32.28 6.34 -13.86
CA PRO A 459 32.02 7.30 -12.78
C PRO A 459 32.90 7.05 -11.54
N THR A 460 33.23 8.13 -10.81
CA THR A 460 33.81 8.07 -9.46
C THR A 460 32.85 8.72 -8.47
N TYR A 461 32.60 8.07 -7.33
CA TYR A 461 31.74 8.60 -6.27
C TYR A 461 32.56 8.91 -5.01
N PHE A 462 32.32 10.04 -4.36
CA PHE A 462 32.89 10.31 -3.03
C PHE A 462 31.93 11.12 -2.17
N GLN A 463 32.14 11.10 -0.86
CA GLN A 463 31.35 11.90 0.08
C GLN A 463 32.15 13.08 0.66
N ASN A 464 31.53 14.27 0.68
CA ASN A 464 32.07 15.44 1.36
C ASN A 464 31.71 15.39 2.85
N LEU A 465 32.68 15.34 3.75
CA LEU A 465 32.43 15.27 5.19
C LEU A 465 31.88 16.57 5.78
N LYS A 466 32.16 17.72 5.18
CA LYS A 466 31.65 19.02 5.63
C LYS A 466 30.14 19.14 5.43
N THR A 467 29.62 18.68 4.29
CA THR A 467 28.19 18.80 3.93
C THR A 467 27.42 17.48 4.05
N GLY A 468 28.13 16.35 4.09
CA GLY A 468 27.57 15.00 4.05
C GLY A 468 27.04 14.57 2.67
N ILE A 469 27.18 15.41 1.65
CA ILE A 469 26.67 15.19 0.29
C ILE A 469 27.61 14.26 -0.49
N GLN A 470 27.04 13.32 -1.24
CA GLN A 470 27.77 12.49 -2.19
C GLN A 470 27.86 13.18 -3.56
N TYR A 471 29.05 13.17 -4.15
CA TYR A 471 29.31 13.69 -5.49
C TYR A 471 29.71 12.57 -6.44
N LYS A 472 29.40 12.77 -7.73
CA LYS A 472 29.71 11.88 -8.85
C LYS A 472 30.50 12.63 -9.90
N TRP A 473 31.63 12.05 -10.33
CA TRP A 473 32.37 12.50 -11.50
C TRP A 473 31.70 11.98 -12.78
N THR A 474 31.38 12.88 -13.71
CA THR A 474 30.76 12.54 -15.00
C THR A 474 31.77 12.34 -16.12
N GLY A 475 33.06 12.52 -15.85
CA GLY A 475 34.12 12.61 -16.86
C GLY A 475 34.51 14.05 -17.21
N THR A 476 33.63 15.02 -16.95
CA THR A 476 33.87 16.45 -17.21
C THR A 476 33.70 17.32 -15.98
N GLU A 477 32.78 16.98 -15.08
CA GLU A 477 32.47 17.79 -13.91
C GLU A 477 31.99 16.92 -12.71
N TRP A 478 31.98 17.54 -11.53
CA TRP A 478 31.42 16.95 -10.31
C TRP A 478 29.97 17.39 -10.13
N LEU A 479 29.05 16.43 -10.09
CA LEU A 479 27.64 16.67 -9.81
C LEU A 479 27.23 16.02 -8.49
N LYS A 480 26.18 16.53 -7.84
CA LYS A 480 25.54 15.83 -6.71
C LYS A 480 25.05 14.46 -7.21
N SER A 481 25.23 13.41 -6.42
CA SER A 481 24.91 12.03 -6.82
C SER A 481 23.40 11.83 -6.89
N PHE A 482 22.69 12.21 -5.82
CA PHE A 482 21.24 12.03 -5.74
C PHE A 482 20.53 13.02 -4.81
N GLU A 483 21.26 13.86 -4.08
CA GLU A 483 20.69 14.90 -3.23
C GLU A 483 20.25 16.10 -4.07
N GLY A 484 19.09 16.67 -3.73
CA GLY A 484 18.53 17.81 -4.45
C GLY A 484 17.00 17.79 -4.49
N GLU A 485 16.46 18.49 -5.47
CA GLU A 485 15.02 18.62 -5.71
C GLU A 485 14.49 17.47 -6.55
N TYR A 486 13.37 16.90 -6.12
CA TYR A 486 12.60 15.91 -6.85
C TYR A 486 11.23 16.46 -7.21
N SER A 487 10.99 16.65 -8.51
CA SER A 487 9.70 17.08 -9.02
C SER A 487 8.60 16.02 -8.78
N PRO A 488 7.32 16.41 -8.76
CA PRO A 488 6.19 15.49 -8.70
C PRO A 488 6.34 14.33 -9.69
N GLY A 489 6.22 13.09 -9.22
CA GLY A 489 6.36 11.88 -10.04
C GLY A 489 7.76 11.23 -10.04
N TYR A 490 8.81 11.96 -9.65
CA TYR A 490 10.15 11.41 -9.43
C TYR A 490 10.36 10.91 -8.00
N TRP A 491 9.33 10.95 -7.16
CA TRP A 491 9.37 10.40 -5.82
C TRP A 491 7.97 9.91 -5.41
N ARG A 492 7.93 8.98 -4.45
CA ARG A 492 6.67 8.45 -3.91
C ARG A 492 6.81 7.86 -2.52
N ILE A 493 5.69 7.80 -1.81
CA ILE A 493 5.55 7.13 -0.52
C ILE A 493 4.66 5.90 -0.66
N ASP A 494 5.08 4.80 -0.06
CA ASP A 494 4.29 3.60 0.20
C ASP A 494 4.05 3.46 1.71
N PRO A 495 2.87 3.87 2.20
CA PRO A 495 2.54 3.82 3.63
C PRO A 495 2.23 2.41 4.15
N ASN A 496 2.05 1.42 3.25
CA ASN A 496 1.69 0.06 3.62
C ASN A 496 2.32 -0.96 2.65
N PRO A 497 3.62 -1.26 2.82
CA PRO A 497 4.25 -2.33 2.06
C PRO A 497 3.62 -3.65 2.50
N ALA A 498 2.83 -4.23 1.59
CA ALA A 498 2.19 -5.53 1.77
C ALA A 498 3.20 -6.68 1.68
#